data_AF-A0AA96KDI5-F1
#
_entry.id   AF-A0AA96KDI5-F1
#
_cell.length_a   1.000
_cell.length_b   1.000
_cell.length_c   1.000
_cell.angle_alpha   90.00
_cell.angle_beta   90.00
_cell.angle_gamma   90.00
#
_symmetry.space_group_name_H-M   'P 1'
#
loop_
_entity.id
_entity.type
_entity.pdbx_description
1 polymer ?
#
loop_
_entity_poly.entity_id
_entity_poly.type
_entity_poly.pdbx_seq_one_letter_code
_entity_poly.pdbx_strand_id
1 'polypeptide(L)'
;MVDVVIEADYLIDLGVEVPEPRLIYGRKKSPAIKQRQKTVDNLSKDISNTPGLPDDVYEVMDTYTINHEDTSNFSGVWEGDESYIGIGNGQPGGKLNWSADGTVNGEEIVDSMFHEIQHGRDPASAQVDHRTPEEKREFQDEVDRMKDTFYDRWGDKWR
;
A
#
# COMPACT_ATOMS: atom_id res chain seq x y z
N MET A 1 -10.45 -11.62 -29.35
CA MET A 1 -10.24 -12.25 -28.04
C MET A 1 -10.91 -11.34 -27.04
N VAL A 2 -11.79 -11.89 -26.21
CA VAL A 2 -12.52 -11.14 -25.19
C VAL A 2 -11.71 -11.33 -23.92
N ASP A 3 -11.08 -10.26 -23.45
CA ASP A 3 -10.38 -10.27 -22.17
C ASP A 3 -11.43 -10.18 -21.07
N VAL A 4 -11.55 -11.27 -20.30
CA VAL A 4 -12.42 -11.33 -19.13
C VAL A 4 -11.62 -10.78 -17.96
N VAL A 5 -11.98 -9.57 -17.53
CA VAL A 5 -11.53 -9.00 -16.26
C VAL A 5 -12.39 -9.64 -15.17
N ILE A 6 -11.79 -10.45 -14.30
CA ILE A 6 -12.48 -10.98 -13.12
C ILE A 6 -12.13 -10.07 -11.95
N GLU A 7 -13.14 -9.37 -11.45
CA GLU A 7 -13.10 -8.61 -10.19
C GLU A 7 -12.82 -9.58 -9.04
N ALA A 8 -11.80 -9.30 -8.22
CA ALA A 8 -11.43 -10.15 -7.08
C ALA A 8 -12.57 -10.27 -6.04
N ASP A 9 -13.46 -9.29 -6.00
CA ASP A 9 -14.63 -9.26 -5.09
C ASP A 9 -15.72 -10.28 -5.48
N TYR A 10 -15.70 -10.83 -6.69
CA TYR A 10 -16.74 -11.76 -7.18
C TYR A 10 -16.45 -13.25 -6.91
N LEU A 11 -15.23 -13.60 -6.45
CA LEU A 11 -14.82 -15.00 -6.28
C LEU A 11 -15.08 -15.58 -4.89
N ILE A 12 -15.32 -14.74 -3.88
CA ILE A 12 -15.51 -15.19 -2.49
C ILE A 12 -16.90 -15.82 -2.29
N ASP A 13 -17.90 -15.45 -3.10
CA ASP A 13 -19.29 -15.92 -2.96
C ASP A 13 -19.58 -17.25 -3.70
N LEU A 14 -18.60 -17.80 -4.44
CA LEU A 14 -18.81 -19.00 -5.28
C LEU A 14 -18.12 -20.28 -4.76
N GLY A 15 -17.47 -20.25 -3.59
CA GLY A 15 -16.85 -21.44 -2.98
C GLY A 15 -15.76 -22.08 -3.87
N VAL A 16 -15.18 -21.31 -4.79
CA VAL A 16 -14.08 -21.74 -5.65
C VAL A 16 -12.80 -21.55 -4.84
N GLU A 17 -12.07 -22.63 -4.56
CA GLU A 17 -10.69 -22.52 -4.09
C GLU A 17 -9.90 -21.73 -5.13
N VAL A 18 -9.58 -20.48 -4.81
CA VAL A 18 -8.64 -19.69 -5.59
C VAL A 18 -7.28 -20.32 -5.35
N PRO A 19 -6.63 -20.92 -6.36
CA PRO A 19 -5.27 -21.40 -6.20
C PRO A 19 -4.41 -20.21 -5.79
N GLU A 20 -3.60 -20.36 -4.74
CA GLU A 20 -2.75 -19.32 -4.14
C GLU A 20 -2.30 -18.29 -5.17
N PRO A 21 -2.47 -16.97 -4.94
CA PRO A 21 -1.97 -15.97 -5.85
C PRO A 21 -0.44 -15.91 -5.75
N ARG A 22 0.26 -16.89 -6.32
CA ARG A 22 1.63 -16.71 -6.83
C ARG A 22 1.54 -16.06 -8.19
N LEU A 23 1.08 -14.82 -8.22
CA LEU A 23 1.20 -13.96 -9.40
C LEU A 23 2.00 -12.71 -9.03
N ILE A 24 3.24 -12.93 -8.58
CA ILE A 24 4.33 -12.02 -8.90
C ILE A 24 4.56 -12.17 -10.41
N TYR A 25 3.72 -11.55 -11.24
CA TYR A 25 3.97 -11.42 -12.66
C TYR A 25 5.30 -10.66 -12.80
N GLY A 26 6.34 -11.39 -13.21
CA GLY A 26 7.70 -10.94 -13.51
C GLY A 26 7.96 -9.46 -13.24
N ARG A 27 8.34 -9.12 -12.00
CA ARG A 27 8.87 -7.81 -11.64
C ARG A 27 10.11 -7.54 -12.51
N LYS A 28 9.93 -6.81 -13.60
CA LYS A 28 10.96 -5.86 -13.98
C LYS A 28 10.80 -4.71 -13.01
N LYS A 29 11.70 -4.62 -12.02
CA LYS A 29 11.88 -3.41 -11.20
C LYS A 29 12.10 -2.26 -12.20
N SER A 30 11.03 -1.53 -12.51
CA SER A 30 11.08 -0.43 -13.46
C SER A 30 11.79 0.72 -12.76
N PRO A 31 12.72 1.44 -13.42
CA PRO A 31 13.34 2.59 -12.79
C PRO A 31 12.26 3.55 -12.33
N ALA A 32 12.26 3.88 -11.04
CA ALA A 32 11.29 4.82 -10.49
C ALA A 32 11.31 6.12 -11.30
N ILE A 33 10.13 6.64 -11.66
CA ILE A 33 10.05 7.98 -12.25
C ILE A 33 10.51 8.93 -11.16
N LYS A 34 11.63 9.64 -11.37
CA LYS A 34 12.31 10.44 -10.33
C LYS A 34 11.37 11.38 -9.56
N GLN A 35 10.35 11.93 -10.23
CA GLN A 35 9.34 12.78 -9.60
C GLN A 35 8.41 12.01 -8.66
N ARG A 36 8.00 10.79 -9.03
CA ARG A 36 7.17 9.91 -8.18
C ARG A 36 7.97 9.40 -6.98
N GLN A 37 9.21 8.95 -7.19
CA GLN A 37 10.09 8.58 -6.07
C GLN A 37 10.28 9.75 -5.11
N LYS A 38 10.54 10.96 -5.61
CA LYS A 38 10.66 12.15 -4.76
C LYS A 38 9.40 12.41 -3.93
N THR A 39 8.22 12.06 -4.45
CA THR A 39 6.95 12.21 -3.72
C THR A 39 6.85 11.18 -2.60
N VAL A 40 7.20 9.92 -2.89
CA VAL A 40 7.33 8.85 -1.89
C VAL A 40 8.33 9.23 -0.81
N ASP A 41 9.53 9.70 -1.17
CA ASP A 41 10.57 10.13 -0.23
C ASP A 41 10.09 11.27 0.68
N ASN A 42 9.35 12.24 0.12
CA ASN A 42 8.77 13.33 0.89
C ASN A 42 7.69 12.84 1.87
N LEU A 43 6.85 11.89 1.45
CA LEU A 43 5.85 11.27 2.31
C LEU A 43 6.53 10.51 3.45
N SER A 44 7.52 9.66 3.14
CA SER A 44 8.30 8.92 4.14
C SER A 44 8.92 9.86 5.17
N LYS A 45 9.50 10.98 4.72
CA LYS A 45 10.06 11.99 5.61
C LYS A 45 9.00 12.64 6.50
N ASP A 46 7.83 12.97 5.96
CA ASP A 46 6.75 13.57 6.76
C ASP A 46 6.23 12.58 7.82
N ILE A 47 6.10 11.29 7.46
CA ILE A 47 5.74 10.21 8.39
C ILE A 47 6.76 10.13 9.54
N SER A 48 8.06 10.07 9.23
CA SER A 48 9.13 10.06 10.26
C SER A 48 9.14 11.31 11.15
N ASN A 49 8.55 12.42 10.72
CA ASN A 49 8.44 13.67 11.48
C ASN A 49 7.04 13.90 12.08
N THR A 50 6.14 12.91 12.01
CA THR A 50 4.79 13.00 12.57
C THR A 50 4.82 12.59 14.03
N PRO A 51 4.57 13.49 14.99
CA PRO A 51 4.54 13.13 16.40
C PRO A 51 3.30 12.29 16.73
N GLY A 52 3.47 11.29 17.61
CA GLY A 52 2.35 10.49 18.13
C GLY A 52 2.01 9.25 17.32
N LEU A 53 2.72 8.99 16.21
CA LEU A 53 2.65 7.67 15.57
C LEU A 53 3.23 6.60 16.51
N PRO A 54 2.71 5.36 16.45
CA PRO A 54 3.29 4.23 17.18
C PRO A 54 4.77 4.00 16.87
N ASP A 55 5.57 3.59 17.86
CA ASP A 55 7.03 3.45 17.70
C ASP A 55 7.42 2.40 16.62
N ASP A 56 6.62 1.35 16.48
CA ASP A 56 6.80 0.28 15.50
C ASP A 56 6.56 0.75 14.04
N VAL A 57 5.87 1.87 13.83
CA VAL A 57 5.85 2.54 12.51
C VAL A 57 7.25 2.99 12.12
N TYR A 58 7.99 3.62 13.04
CA TYR A 58 9.34 4.10 12.75
C TYR A 58 10.31 2.93 12.56
N GLU A 59 10.14 1.84 13.31
CA GLU A 59 10.93 0.62 13.11
C GLU A 59 10.74 0.04 11.69
N VAL A 60 9.50 0.01 11.19
CA VAL A 60 9.23 -0.40 9.80
C VAL A 60 9.87 0.58 8.81
N MET A 61 9.70 1.88 9.01
CA MET A 61 10.29 2.89 8.12
C MET A 61 11.83 2.83 8.05
N ASP A 62 12.48 2.45 9.16
CA ASP A 62 13.95 2.30 9.23
C ASP A 62 14.44 0.94 8.68
N THR A 63 13.59 -0.09 8.75
CA THR A 63 13.95 -1.45 8.32
C THR A 63 13.77 -1.65 6.81
N TYR A 64 12.71 -1.08 6.23
CA TYR A 64 12.30 -1.38 4.86
C TYR A 64 12.80 -0.31 3.87
N THR A 65 13.27 -0.75 2.70
CA THR A 65 13.49 0.15 1.57
C THR A 65 12.14 0.50 0.95
N ILE A 66 11.82 1.79 0.85
CA ILE A 66 10.54 2.28 0.35
C ILE A 66 10.73 2.97 -1.01
N ASN A 67 10.16 2.40 -2.07
CA ASN A 67 10.28 2.94 -3.42
C ASN A 67 8.92 3.08 -4.14
N HIS A 68 8.87 3.97 -5.12
CA HIS A 68 7.83 3.95 -6.13
C HIS A 68 8.03 2.74 -7.06
N GLU A 69 6.93 2.06 -7.38
CA GLU A 69 6.87 1.01 -8.40
C GLU A 69 5.88 1.42 -9.51
N ASP A 70 6.27 1.25 -10.77
CA ASP A 70 5.36 1.53 -11.89
C ASP A 70 4.52 0.30 -12.21
N THR A 71 3.32 0.27 -11.64
CA THR A 71 2.47 -0.91 -11.57
C THR A 71 1.13 -0.58 -12.20
N SER A 72 0.51 -1.54 -12.88
CA SER A 72 -0.82 -1.29 -13.47
C SER A 72 -1.97 -1.63 -12.53
N ASN A 73 -1.71 -2.46 -11.51
CA ASN A 73 -2.77 -3.18 -10.80
C ASN A 73 -2.60 -3.20 -9.27
N PHE A 74 -1.58 -2.59 -8.66
CA PHE A 74 -1.51 -2.53 -7.19
C PHE A 74 -1.07 -1.15 -6.68
N SER A 75 -1.68 -0.72 -5.58
CA SER A 75 -1.45 0.57 -4.92
C SER A 75 -0.23 0.52 -4.00
N GLY A 76 0.09 -0.66 -3.48
CA GLY A 76 1.28 -0.94 -2.71
C GLY A 76 1.63 -2.42 -2.73
N VAL A 77 2.82 -2.73 -2.25
CA VAL A 77 3.30 -4.10 -2.06
C VAL A 77 4.33 -4.11 -0.94
N TRP A 78 4.14 -5.01 0.01
CA TRP A 78 5.09 -5.31 1.06
C TRP A 78 5.73 -6.68 0.80
N GLU A 79 7.06 -6.74 0.86
CA GLU A 79 7.85 -7.97 0.73
C GLU A 79 8.79 -8.11 1.92
N GLY A 80 8.32 -8.81 2.96
CA GLY A 80 9.06 -9.06 4.20
C GLY A 80 10.45 -9.67 3.99
N ASP A 81 10.56 -10.66 3.10
CA ASP A 81 11.82 -11.37 2.82
C ASP A 81 12.86 -10.49 2.08
N GLU A 82 12.42 -9.45 1.36
CA GLU A 82 13.30 -8.51 0.66
C GLU A 82 13.52 -7.20 1.44
N SER A 83 12.96 -7.06 2.66
CA SER A 83 12.92 -5.79 3.40
C SER A 83 12.47 -4.63 2.50
N TYR A 84 11.37 -4.84 1.77
CA TYR A 84 10.93 -3.92 0.73
C TYR A 84 9.45 -3.50 0.85
N ILE A 85 9.19 -2.20 0.62
CA ILE A 85 7.86 -1.64 0.39
C ILE A 85 7.87 -0.91 -0.95
N GLY A 86 6.98 -1.31 -1.85
CA GLY A 86 6.73 -0.64 -3.12
C GLY A 86 5.41 0.11 -3.09
N ILE A 87 5.38 1.38 -3.47
CA ILE A 87 4.16 2.16 -3.64
C ILE A 87 3.84 2.23 -5.14
N GLY A 88 2.75 1.58 -5.53
CA GLY A 88 2.32 1.40 -6.91
C GLY A 88 1.24 2.38 -7.35
N ASN A 89 0.81 2.31 -8.61
CA ASN A 89 -0.06 3.35 -9.17
C ASN A 89 -1.52 3.30 -8.72
N GLY A 90 -2.01 2.16 -8.23
CA GLY A 90 -3.38 2.03 -7.73
C GLY A 90 -3.86 0.58 -7.68
N GLN A 91 -4.96 0.32 -6.99
CA GLN A 91 -5.53 -1.01 -6.80
C GLN A 91 -6.36 -1.50 -8.01
N PRO A 92 -6.61 -2.81 -8.19
CA PRO A 92 -7.56 -3.27 -9.19
C PRO A 92 -8.97 -2.80 -8.80
N GLY A 93 -9.61 -1.96 -9.62
CA GLY A 93 -11.00 -1.52 -9.41
C GLY A 93 -11.20 -0.33 -8.46
N GLY A 94 -10.12 0.26 -7.92
CA GLY A 94 -10.22 1.42 -7.02
C GLY A 94 -9.50 2.66 -7.53
N LYS A 95 -9.28 3.63 -6.62
CA LYS A 95 -8.66 4.91 -6.95
C LYS A 95 -7.14 4.76 -7.13
N LEU A 96 -6.56 5.72 -7.86
CA LEU A 96 -5.15 5.72 -8.22
C LEU A 96 -4.35 6.70 -7.34
N ASN A 97 -3.13 6.31 -6.98
CA ASN A 97 -2.12 7.15 -6.34
C ASN A 97 -1.60 8.22 -7.30
N TRP A 98 -1.57 7.91 -8.59
CA TRP A 98 -1.21 8.85 -9.64
C TRP A 98 -2.20 8.78 -10.80
N SER A 99 -2.62 9.95 -11.29
CA SER A 99 -3.32 10.06 -12.58
C SER A 99 -2.37 9.71 -13.74
N ALA A 100 -2.96 9.50 -14.92
CA ALA A 100 -2.21 9.23 -16.15
C ALA A 100 -1.23 10.35 -16.52
N ASP A 101 -1.48 11.60 -16.14
CA ASP A 101 -0.59 12.74 -16.36
C ASP A 101 0.48 12.92 -15.27
N GLY A 102 0.51 12.03 -14.26
CA GLY A 102 1.49 12.03 -13.19
C GLY A 102 1.16 12.92 -11.99
N THR A 103 -0.04 13.51 -11.95
CA THR A 103 -0.54 14.21 -10.76
C THR A 103 -0.76 13.20 -9.64
N VAL A 104 -0.27 13.52 -8.44
CA VAL A 104 -0.46 12.67 -7.27
C VAL A 104 -1.86 12.87 -6.68
N ASN A 105 -2.48 11.77 -6.25
CA ASN A 105 -3.62 11.80 -5.35
C ASN A 105 -3.11 11.61 -3.92
N GLY A 106 -3.12 12.70 -3.14
CA GLY A 106 -2.53 12.75 -1.81
C GLY A 106 -3.20 11.79 -0.82
N GLU A 107 -4.52 11.65 -0.88
CA GLU A 107 -5.24 10.78 0.05
C GLU A 107 -4.90 9.30 -0.19
N GLU A 108 -4.91 8.88 -1.46
CA GLU A 108 -4.70 7.48 -1.82
C GLU A 108 -3.23 7.05 -1.62
N ILE A 109 -2.26 7.93 -1.89
CA ILE A 109 -0.85 7.58 -1.67
C ILE A 109 -0.52 7.45 -0.17
N VAL A 110 -1.15 8.27 0.67
CA VAL A 110 -1.02 8.17 2.13
C VAL A 110 -1.67 6.88 2.63
N ASP A 111 -2.87 6.56 2.13
CA ASP A 111 -3.56 5.31 2.45
C ASP A 111 -2.71 4.09 2.08
N SER A 112 -2.22 4.04 0.84
CA SER A 112 -1.35 2.99 0.34
C SER A 112 -0.09 2.84 1.21
N MET A 113 0.56 3.96 1.56
CA MET A 113 1.76 3.92 2.39
C MET A 113 1.50 3.33 3.77
N PHE A 114 0.45 3.78 4.47
CA PHE A 114 0.14 3.26 5.81
C PHE A 114 -0.37 1.82 5.79
N HIS A 115 -1.03 1.41 4.69
CA HIS A 115 -1.40 0.01 4.46
C HIS A 115 -0.16 -0.89 4.40
N GLU A 116 0.85 -0.54 3.59
CA GLU A 116 2.08 -1.34 3.48
C GLU A 116 2.92 -1.28 4.76
N ILE A 117 2.93 -0.15 5.47
CA ILE A 117 3.55 -0.05 6.80
C ILE A 117 2.86 -1.02 7.76
N GLN A 118 1.53 -1.12 7.73
CA GLN A 118 0.79 -2.03 8.60
C GLN A 118 1.14 -3.50 8.30
N HIS A 119 1.31 -3.88 7.03
CA HIS A 119 1.87 -5.20 6.69
C HIS A 119 3.26 -5.42 7.29
N GLY A 120 4.11 -4.39 7.33
CA GLY A 120 5.41 -4.46 8.00
C GLY A 120 5.33 -4.59 9.51
N ARG A 121 4.36 -3.94 10.16
CA ARG A 121 4.10 -4.00 11.62
C ARG A 121 3.51 -5.34 12.02
N ASP A 122 2.64 -5.90 11.20
CA ASP A 122 1.99 -7.19 11.41
C ASP A 122 2.16 -8.11 10.18
N PRO A 123 3.34 -8.73 10.01
CA PRO A 123 3.59 -9.67 8.92
C PRO A 123 2.65 -10.89 8.91
N ALA A 124 2.12 -11.28 10.06
CA ALA A 124 1.22 -12.41 10.18
C ALA A 124 -0.14 -12.12 9.54
N SER A 125 -0.58 -10.86 9.57
CA SER A 125 -1.77 -10.39 8.85
C SER A 125 -1.60 -10.33 7.33
N ALA A 126 -0.37 -10.19 6.84
CA ALA A 126 -0.05 -10.06 5.41
C ALA A 126 0.05 -11.40 4.66
N GLN A 127 0.45 -12.49 5.33
CA GLN A 127 0.66 -13.79 4.69
C GLN A 127 -0.64 -14.56 4.39
N VAL A 128 -1.75 -14.15 5.00
CA VAL A 128 -3.08 -14.69 4.69
C VAL A 128 -4.04 -13.50 4.72
N ASP A 129 -4.40 -13.02 3.53
CA ASP A 129 -5.42 -11.99 3.32
C ASP A 129 -6.55 -12.21 4.34
N HIS A 130 -6.62 -11.32 5.34
CA HIS A 130 -7.22 -11.50 6.67
C HIS A 130 -8.27 -12.62 6.74
N ARG A 131 -7.97 -13.66 7.53
CA ARG A 131 -8.71 -14.94 7.57
C ARG A 131 -10.19 -14.75 7.93
N THR A 132 -10.51 -13.64 8.59
CA THR A 132 -11.86 -13.24 8.98
C THR A 132 -12.16 -11.77 8.64
N PRO A 133 -13.44 -11.40 8.41
CA PRO A 133 -13.85 -10.00 8.27
C PRO A 133 -13.45 -9.11 9.44
N GLU A 134 -13.42 -9.65 10.66
CA GLU A 134 -13.00 -8.95 11.88
C GLU A 134 -11.51 -8.56 11.82
N GLU A 135 -10.62 -9.48 11.46
CA GLU A 135 -9.18 -9.19 11.30
C GLU A 135 -8.93 -8.16 10.18
N LYS A 136 -9.73 -8.22 9.11
CA LYS A 136 -9.76 -7.22 8.01
C LYS A 136 -10.06 -5.82 8.54
N ARG A 137 -11.06 -5.74 9.42
CA ARG A 137 -11.49 -4.49 10.03
C ARG A 137 -10.46 -3.96 11.03
N GLU A 138 -9.92 -4.82 11.88
CA GLU A 138 -8.87 -4.44 12.85
C GLU A 138 -7.63 -3.89 12.14
N PHE A 139 -7.23 -4.51 11.03
CA PHE A 139 -6.15 -4.00 10.18
C PHE A 139 -6.47 -2.61 9.64
N GLN A 140 -7.66 -2.43 9.05
CA GLN A 140 -8.07 -1.12 8.51
C GLN A 140 -8.22 -0.06 9.59
N ASP A 141 -8.74 -0.41 10.77
CA ASP A 141 -8.89 0.50 11.91
C ASP A 141 -7.51 1.00 12.38
N GLU A 142 -6.47 0.15 12.37
CA GLU A 142 -5.09 0.56 12.67
C GLU A 142 -4.50 1.47 11.58
N VAL A 143 -4.75 1.16 10.30
CA VAL A 143 -4.36 2.03 9.17
C VAL A 143 -5.00 3.41 9.31
N ASP A 144 -6.30 3.47 9.57
CA ASP A 144 -7.05 4.72 9.72
C ASP A 144 -6.59 5.53 10.94
N ARG A 145 -6.31 4.87 12.06
CA ARG A 145 -5.76 5.53 13.25
C ARG A 145 -4.40 6.19 12.99
N MET A 146 -3.51 5.51 12.25
CA MET A 146 -2.22 6.08 11.86
C MET A 146 -2.39 7.26 10.91
N LYS A 147 -3.29 7.14 9.92
CA LYS A 147 -3.62 8.20 8.97
C LYS A 147 -4.20 9.43 9.66
N ASP A 148 -5.11 9.25 10.61
CA ASP A 148 -5.70 10.37 11.37
C ASP A 148 -4.62 11.14 12.13
N THR A 149 -3.71 10.42 12.81
CA THR A 149 -2.56 11.01 13.51
C THR A 149 -1.65 11.77 12.55
N PHE A 150 -1.40 11.23 11.36
CA PHE A 150 -0.63 11.90 10.31
C PHE A 150 -1.32 13.16 9.79
N TYR A 151 -2.62 13.09 9.52
CA TYR A 151 -3.39 14.20 8.97
C TYR A 151 -3.62 15.34 9.97
N ASP A 152 -3.62 15.08 11.27
CA ASP A 152 -3.60 16.14 12.29
C ASP A 152 -2.43 17.10 12.11
N ARG A 153 -1.31 16.61 11.56
CA ARG A 153 -0.11 17.41 11.30
C ARG A 153 0.01 17.87 9.85
N TRP A 154 -0.34 17.02 8.90
CA TRP A 154 0.00 17.20 7.48
C TRP A 154 -1.22 17.21 6.53
N GLY A 155 -2.44 17.31 7.06
CA GLY A 155 -3.70 17.32 6.30
C GLY A 155 -3.70 18.30 5.13
N ASP A 156 -3.32 19.56 5.36
CA ASP A 156 -3.30 20.61 4.32
C ASP A 156 -2.37 20.30 3.14
N LYS A 157 -1.37 19.42 3.33
CA LYS A 157 -0.39 19.06 2.29
C LYS A 157 -0.83 17.83 1.49
N TRP A 158 -1.51 16.89 2.12
CA TRP A 158 -1.77 15.56 1.56
C TRP A 158 -3.26 15.24 1.35
N ARG A 159 -4.18 16.17 1.62
CA ARG A 159 -5.59 16.09 1.22
C ARG A 159 -5.89 16.92 -0.02
#